data_AF-A0A944ES53-F1
#
_entry.id   AF-A0A944ES53-F1
#
_cell.length_a   1.000
_cell.length_b   1.000
_cell.length_c   1.000
_cell.angle_alpha   90.00
_cell.angle_beta   90.00
_cell.angle_gamma   90.00
#
_symmetry.space_group_name_H-M   'P 1'
#
loop_
_entity.id
_entity.type
_entity.pdbx_description
1 polymer ?
#
loop_
_entity_poly.entity_id
_entity_poly.type
_entity_poly.pdbx_seq_one_letter_code
_entity_poly.pdbx_strand_id
1 'polypeptide(L)'
;MPIRPENKDRYPADWPEISLAAKEAAGWRCACTGQCGRGTHEGRCPNRHGQAAYGTGTKVVLTTAHLNHQPEDVSADNLVAMCQGCHLHHDRAHHLVTAALTRAAELAAAGQLALEAVADLAVPAEPVLPPALPAAPARVGDVPLPWFAPTGDAPGIPGPEPTTTTEHVNLEVHP
;
A
#
# COMPACT_ATOMS: atom_id res chain seq x y z
N MET A 1 1.51 1.52 -3.48
CA MET A 1 1.84 2.12 -4.80
C MET A 1 3.13 2.92 -4.69
N PRO A 2 3.90 3.14 -5.77
CA PRO A 2 5.05 4.03 -5.73
C PRO A 2 4.62 5.45 -5.35
N ILE A 3 5.36 6.11 -4.44
CA ILE A 3 5.13 7.51 -4.11
C ILE A 3 5.60 8.36 -5.28
N ARG A 4 4.74 9.25 -5.77
CA ARG A 4 5.10 10.20 -6.82
C ARG A 4 6.17 11.17 -6.32
N PRO A 5 7.15 11.58 -7.14
CA PRO A 5 8.20 12.51 -6.72
C PRO A 5 7.66 13.78 -6.06
N GLU A 6 6.56 14.33 -6.60
CA GLU A 6 5.92 15.56 -6.13
C GLU A 6 5.27 15.45 -4.74
N ASN A 7 5.07 14.23 -4.21
CA ASN A 7 4.45 13.99 -2.91
C ASN A 7 5.44 13.50 -1.86
N LYS A 8 6.74 13.38 -2.18
CA LYS A 8 7.73 12.76 -1.29
C LYS A 8 7.90 13.52 0.03
N ASP A 9 7.75 14.83 -0.01
CA ASP A 9 7.85 15.76 1.12
C ASP A 9 6.69 15.61 2.13
N ARG A 10 5.55 15.06 1.69
CA ARG A 10 4.41 14.75 2.55
C ARG A 10 4.65 13.54 3.46
N TYR A 11 5.67 12.74 3.18
CA TYR A 11 6.06 11.59 3.97
C TYR A 11 7.23 11.96 4.88
N PRO A 12 7.33 11.36 6.08
CA PRO A 12 8.48 11.56 6.94
C PRO A 12 9.74 10.95 6.29
N ALA A 13 10.91 11.46 6.66
CA ALA A 13 12.19 11.05 6.07
C ALA A 13 12.50 9.54 6.29
N ASP A 14 12.02 8.98 7.40
CA ASP A 14 12.14 7.56 7.79
C ASP A 14 11.02 6.68 7.18
N TRP A 15 10.23 7.19 6.23
CA TRP A 15 9.18 6.41 5.56
C TRP A 15 9.64 5.02 5.03
N PRO A 16 10.84 4.85 4.45
CA PRO A 16 11.30 3.53 4.03
C PRO A 16 11.33 2.51 5.18
N GLU A 17 11.70 2.94 6.38
CA GLU A 17 11.79 2.12 7.59
C GLU A 17 10.39 1.83 8.15
N ILE A 18 9.54 2.85 8.23
CA ILE A 18 8.13 2.71 8.64
C ILE A 18 7.38 1.72 7.72
N SER A 19 7.54 1.89 6.40
CA SER A 19 6.91 1.01 5.42
C SER A 19 7.41 -0.43 5.53
N LEU A 20 8.72 -0.60 5.77
CA LEU A 20 9.32 -1.91 5.99
C LEU A 20 8.74 -2.58 7.25
N ALA A 21 8.74 -1.87 8.38
CA ALA A 21 8.22 -2.37 9.65
C ALA A 21 6.75 -2.83 9.52
N ALA A 22 5.90 -2.07 8.83
CA ALA A 22 4.51 -2.48 8.59
C ALA A 22 4.39 -3.79 7.78
N LYS A 23 5.27 -4.02 6.80
CA LYS A 23 5.30 -5.25 5.99
C LYS A 23 5.86 -6.44 6.77
N GLU A 24 6.89 -6.21 7.58
CA GLU A 24 7.50 -7.23 8.45
C GLU A 24 6.54 -7.68 9.54
N ALA A 25 5.89 -6.73 10.22
CA ALA A 25 4.85 -7.04 11.20
C ALA A 25 3.72 -7.88 10.58
N ALA A 26 3.40 -7.67 9.30
CA ALA A 26 2.37 -8.42 8.58
C ALA A 26 2.84 -9.80 8.09
N GLY A 27 4.07 -10.19 8.43
CA GLY A 27 4.70 -11.44 8.01
C GLY A 27 4.82 -11.56 6.49
N TRP A 28 4.97 -10.45 5.78
CA TRP A 28 4.97 -10.40 4.32
C TRP A 28 3.71 -11.01 3.66
N ARG A 29 2.56 -10.90 4.36
CA ARG A 29 1.25 -11.28 3.83
C ARG A 29 0.34 -10.06 3.79
N CYS A 30 -0.54 -9.97 2.79
CA CYS A 30 -1.55 -8.92 2.71
C CYS A 30 -2.45 -8.92 3.96
N ALA A 31 -2.49 -7.83 4.71
CA ALA A 31 -3.24 -7.70 5.96
C ALA A 31 -4.67 -7.16 5.78
N CYS A 32 -5.10 -6.91 4.53
CA CYS A 32 -6.48 -6.52 4.24
C CYS A 32 -7.46 -7.64 4.65
N THR A 33 -8.44 -7.29 5.48
CA THR A 33 -9.55 -8.13 5.96
C THR A 33 -10.90 -7.75 5.37
N GLY A 34 -10.94 -6.75 4.49
CA GLY A 34 -12.15 -6.28 3.81
C GLY A 34 -12.12 -4.80 3.41
N GLN A 35 -11.17 -4.03 3.93
CA GLN A 35 -11.02 -2.58 3.70
C GLN A 35 -10.84 -2.21 2.23
N CYS A 36 -10.43 -3.15 1.37
CA CYS A 36 -10.34 -2.92 -0.07
C CYS A 36 -11.69 -2.86 -0.78
N GLY A 37 -12.79 -3.34 -0.18
CA GLY A 37 -14.12 -3.30 -0.79
C GLY A 37 -14.30 -4.16 -2.05
N ARG A 38 -13.32 -5.00 -2.42
CA ARG A 38 -13.36 -5.82 -3.65
C ARG A 38 -14.29 -7.04 -3.55
N GLY A 39 -14.60 -7.50 -2.35
CA GLY A 39 -15.46 -8.67 -2.14
C GLY A 39 -14.90 -10.00 -2.68
N THR A 40 -13.61 -10.08 -3.00
CA THR A 40 -12.99 -11.27 -3.61
C THR A 40 -12.34 -12.23 -2.61
N HIS A 41 -12.41 -11.94 -1.32
CA HIS A 41 -11.90 -12.82 -0.27
C HIS A 41 -12.76 -12.66 0.98
N GLU A 42 -13.10 -13.79 1.60
CA GLU A 42 -13.77 -13.83 2.91
C GLU A 42 -12.69 -13.75 4.00
N GLY A 43 -12.71 -12.68 4.79
CA GLY A 43 -11.69 -12.42 5.82
C GLY A 43 -10.37 -11.90 5.24
N ARG A 44 -9.23 -12.38 5.75
CA ARG A 44 -7.90 -11.88 5.38
C ARG A 44 -7.49 -12.31 3.98
N CYS A 45 -7.06 -11.35 3.15
CA CYS A 45 -6.56 -11.60 1.81
C CYS A 45 -5.45 -12.68 1.80
N PRO A 46 -5.52 -13.69 0.92
CA PRO A 46 -4.56 -14.82 0.94
C PRO A 46 -3.20 -14.46 0.33
N ASN A 47 -3.08 -13.33 -0.37
CA ASN A 47 -1.88 -12.94 -1.11
C ASN A 47 -0.65 -12.79 -0.20
N ARG A 48 0.47 -13.37 -0.63
CA ARG A 48 1.78 -13.30 0.01
C ARG A 48 2.79 -12.62 -0.92
N HIS A 49 3.69 -11.81 -0.38
CA HIS A 49 4.68 -11.11 -1.20
C HIS A 49 5.50 -12.08 -2.06
N GLY A 50 5.74 -11.72 -3.32
CA GLY A 50 6.53 -12.52 -4.27
C GLY A 50 5.81 -13.74 -4.86
N GLN A 51 4.67 -14.15 -4.30
CA GLN A 51 3.89 -15.30 -4.77
C GLN A 51 2.90 -14.90 -5.87
N ALA A 52 2.27 -15.88 -6.51
CA ALA A 52 1.19 -15.65 -7.46
C ALA A 52 -0.06 -15.08 -6.74
N ALA A 53 -0.63 -14.03 -7.29
CA ALA A 53 -1.84 -13.40 -6.77
C ALA A 53 -3.05 -14.30 -6.99
N TYR A 54 -3.87 -14.45 -5.95
CA TYR A 54 -5.15 -15.15 -6.05
C TYR A 54 -6.04 -14.50 -7.12
N GLY A 55 -6.54 -15.31 -8.04
CA GLY A 55 -7.40 -14.91 -9.16
C GLY A 55 -6.67 -14.49 -10.44
N THR A 56 -5.59 -13.71 -10.36
CA THR A 56 -4.88 -13.19 -11.56
C THR A 56 -3.57 -13.91 -11.89
N GLY A 57 -2.96 -14.62 -10.95
CA GLY A 57 -1.69 -15.31 -11.13
C GLY A 57 -0.45 -14.39 -11.21
N THR A 58 -0.63 -13.07 -11.22
CA THR A 58 0.46 -12.09 -11.29
C THR A 58 1.30 -12.07 -10.02
N LYS A 59 2.59 -11.73 -10.11
CA LYS A 59 3.47 -11.63 -8.93
C LYS A 59 2.93 -10.59 -7.93
N VAL A 60 2.74 -10.99 -6.68
CA VAL A 60 2.25 -10.11 -5.61
C VAL A 60 3.37 -9.17 -5.15
N VAL A 61 3.06 -7.87 -5.14
CA VAL A 61 3.89 -6.83 -4.54
C VAL A 61 3.13 -6.26 -3.35
N LEU A 62 3.74 -6.28 -2.17
CA LEU A 62 3.17 -5.66 -0.98
C LEU A 62 3.65 -4.22 -0.89
N THR A 63 2.76 -3.37 -0.43
CA THR A 63 2.98 -1.95 -0.19
C THR A 63 2.24 -1.56 1.08
N THR A 64 2.59 -0.42 1.68
CA THR A 64 1.90 0.09 2.87
C THR A 64 0.84 1.10 2.41
N ALA A 65 -0.41 0.88 2.81
CA ALA A 65 -1.56 1.74 2.54
C ALA A 65 -1.93 2.55 3.80
N HIS A 66 -2.41 3.77 3.60
CA HIS A 66 -2.99 4.62 4.65
C HIS A 66 -4.50 4.45 4.58
N LEU A 67 -5.15 4.01 5.66
CA LEU A 67 -6.58 3.76 5.67
C LEU A 67 -7.44 5.02 5.49
N ASN A 68 -6.90 6.18 5.85
CA ASN A 68 -7.53 7.49 5.71
C ASN A 68 -7.04 8.30 4.48
N HIS A 69 -6.21 7.70 3.61
CA HIS A 69 -5.61 8.37 2.45
C HIS A 69 -4.78 9.63 2.77
N GLN A 70 -4.31 9.82 4.01
CA GLN A 70 -3.42 10.91 4.42
C GLN A 70 -1.96 10.42 4.54
N PRO A 71 -1.05 10.81 3.63
CA PRO A 71 0.39 10.51 3.68
C PRO A 71 1.10 10.88 4.99
N GLU A 72 0.66 11.97 5.62
CA GLU A 72 1.28 12.53 6.82
C GLU A 72 0.95 11.68 8.06
N ASP A 73 -0.16 10.93 8.03
CA ASP A 73 -0.63 10.12 9.13
C ASP A 73 -0.02 8.72 9.10
N VAL A 74 1.18 8.61 9.63
CA VAL A 74 1.93 7.34 9.72
C VAL A 74 1.66 6.57 11.01
N SER A 75 0.52 6.81 11.67
CA SER A 75 0.14 6.08 12.87
C SER A 75 0.00 4.57 12.59
N ALA A 76 0.35 3.75 13.57
CA ALA A 76 0.40 2.30 13.38
C ALA A 76 -0.98 1.70 13.08
N ASP A 77 -2.06 2.30 13.59
CA ASP A 77 -3.44 1.92 13.33
C ASP A 77 -3.96 2.39 11.96
N ASN A 78 -3.33 3.40 11.33
CA ASN A 78 -3.67 3.86 9.99
C ASN A 78 -2.92 3.12 8.88
N LEU A 79 -1.75 2.54 9.19
CA LEU A 79 -0.92 1.85 8.20
C LEU A 79 -1.25 0.35 8.08
N VAL A 80 -1.52 -0.10 6.86
CA VAL A 80 -1.81 -1.50 6.55
C VAL A 80 -0.95 -2.01 5.40
N ALA A 81 -0.25 -3.13 5.59
CA ALA A 81 0.44 -3.81 4.51
C ALA A 81 -0.58 -4.48 3.56
N MET A 82 -0.71 -3.99 2.33
CA MET A 82 -1.65 -4.50 1.33
C MET A 82 -0.94 -4.94 0.05
N CYS A 83 -1.45 -6.00 -0.58
CA CYS A 83 -1.07 -6.36 -1.95
C CYS A 83 -1.53 -5.28 -2.93
N GLN A 84 -0.87 -5.21 -4.10
CA GLN A 84 -1.18 -4.20 -5.10
C GLN A 84 -2.65 -4.20 -5.51
N GLY A 85 -3.29 -5.37 -5.58
CA GLY A 85 -4.71 -5.48 -5.94
C GLY A 85 -5.65 -4.90 -4.87
N CYS A 86 -5.41 -5.21 -3.59
CA CYS A 86 -6.20 -4.66 -2.48
C CYS A 86 -5.96 -3.15 -2.30
N HIS A 87 -4.71 -2.71 -2.40
CA HIS A 87 -4.35 -1.29 -2.26
C HIS A 87 -5.03 -0.46 -3.36
N LEU A 88 -4.93 -0.87 -4.64
CA LEU A 88 -5.57 -0.16 -5.75
C LEU A 88 -7.11 -0.09 -5.63
N HIS A 89 -7.73 -1.14 -5.09
CA HIS A 89 -9.18 -1.13 -4.85
C HIS A 89 -9.57 -0.20 -3.71
N HIS A 90 -8.80 -0.21 -2.62
CA HIS A 90 -8.98 0.71 -1.49
C HIS A 90 -8.89 2.18 -1.95
N ASP A 91 -7.95 2.49 -2.83
CA ASP A 91 -7.72 3.86 -3.32
C ASP A 91 -8.70 4.29 -4.43
N ARG A 92 -9.56 3.40 -4.92
CA ARG A 92 -10.38 3.66 -6.11
C ARG A 92 -11.24 4.91 -5.97
N ALA A 93 -11.97 5.04 -4.86
CA ALA A 93 -12.85 6.19 -4.64
C ALA A 93 -12.04 7.50 -4.53
N HIS A 94 -10.96 7.47 -3.76
CA HIS A 94 -10.06 8.61 -3.62
C HIS A 94 -9.46 9.04 -4.98
N HIS A 95 -9.01 8.09 -5.80
CA HIS A 95 -8.49 8.37 -7.14
C HIS A 95 -9.54 8.96 -8.09
N LEU A 96 -10.80 8.52 -8.02
CA LEU A 96 -11.88 9.12 -8.82
C LEU A 96 -12.11 10.59 -8.46
N VAL A 97 -12.12 10.91 -7.17
CA VAL A 97 -12.27 12.28 -6.68
C VAL A 97 -11.07 13.14 -7.09
N THR A 98 -9.84 12.68 -6.80
CA THR A 98 -8.63 13.43 -7.14
C THR A 98 -8.51 13.66 -8.65
N ALA A 99 -8.82 12.65 -9.48
CA ALA A 99 -8.79 12.80 -10.93
C ALA A 99 -9.83 13.83 -11.44
N ALA A 100 -11.03 13.85 -10.85
CA ALA A 100 -12.05 14.84 -11.18
C ALA A 100 -11.60 16.26 -10.80
N LEU A 101 -11.02 16.43 -9.61
CA LEU A 101 -10.50 17.72 -9.14
C LEU A 101 -9.34 18.22 -10.00
N THR A 102 -8.35 17.35 -10.31
CA THR A 102 -7.24 17.69 -11.20
C THR A 102 -7.75 18.11 -12.57
N ARG A 103 -8.68 17.34 -13.16
CA ARG A 103 -9.25 17.69 -14.47
C ARG A 103 -10.00 19.02 -14.42
N ALA A 104 -10.78 19.29 -13.38
CA ALA A 104 -11.48 20.56 -13.22
C ALA A 104 -10.50 21.75 -13.12
N ALA A 105 -9.43 21.60 -12.34
CA ALA A 105 -8.38 22.60 -12.21
C ALA A 105 -7.64 22.87 -13.54
N GLU A 106 -7.33 21.82 -14.31
CA GLU A 106 -6.71 21.94 -15.63
C GLU A 106 -7.61 22.68 -16.64
N LEU A 107 -8.92 22.37 -16.66
CA LEU A 107 -9.88 23.06 -17.53
C LEU A 107 -10.02 24.54 -17.16
N ALA A 108 -10.07 24.84 -15.86
CA ALA A 108 -10.09 26.22 -15.37
C ALA A 108 -8.81 26.97 -15.74
N ALA A 109 -7.63 26.35 -15.56
CA ALA A 109 -6.35 26.92 -15.97
C ALA A 109 -6.24 27.14 -17.48
N ALA A 110 -6.91 26.31 -18.29
CA ALA A 110 -7.03 26.46 -19.74
C ALA A 110 -8.08 27.52 -20.17
N GLY A 111 -8.69 28.24 -19.23
CA GLY A 111 -9.64 29.32 -19.51
C GLY A 111 -11.06 28.84 -19.83
N GLN A 112 -11.41 27.59 -19.54
CA GLN A 112 -12.77 27.10 -19.68
C GLN A 112 -13.56 27.40 -18.40
N LEU A 113 -14.58 28.25 -18.50
CA LEU A 113 -15.51 28.53 -17.40
C LEU A 113 -16.42 27.33 -17.19
N ALA A 114 -16.57 26.88 -15.94
CA ALA A 114 -17.58 25.90 -15.59
C ALA A 114 -18.97 26.52 -15.81
N LEU A 115 -19.86 25.81 -16.52
CA LEU A 115 -21.28 26.20 -16.59
C LEU A 115 -21.86 26.22 -15.18
N GLU A 116 -22.61 27.26 -14.87
CA GLU A 116 -23.09 27.71 -13.56
C GLU A 116 -23.87 26.64 -12.74
N ALA A 117 -24.21 25.50 -13.33
CA ALA A 117 -24.88 24.37 -12.68
C ALA A 117 -24.03 23.60 -11.64
N VAL A 118 -22.75 23.95 -11.46
CA VAL A 118 -21.90 23.40 -10.39
C VAL A 118 -21.72 24.37 -9.20
N ALA A 119 -22.27 25.59 -9.26
CA ALA A 119 -22.10 26.59 -8.20
C ALA A 119 -22.74 26.19 -6.85
N ASP A 120 -23.79 25.36 -6.88
CA ASP A 120 -24.47 24.89 -5.66
C ASP A 120 -23.82 23.65 -5.03
N LEU A 121 -22.88 23.01 -5.71
CA LEU A 121 -21.96 22.04 -5.10
C LEU A 121 -20.73 22.83 -4.66
N ALA A 122 -20.88 23.61 -3.58
CA ALA A 122 -19.78 24.29 -2.94
C ALA A 122 -18.67 23.28 -2.66
N VAL A 123 -17.68 23.20 -3.56
CA VAL A 123 -16.39 22.62 -3.28
C VAL A 123 -15.71 23.69 -2.43
N PRO A 124 -15.53 23.48 -1.12
CA PRO A 124 -14.74 24.41 -0.34
C PRO A 124 -13.38 24.54 -1.04
N ALA A 125 -13.00 25.78 -1.35
CA ALA A 125 -11.74 26.11 -2.03
C ALA A 125 -10.50 25.68 -1.21
N GLU A 126 -10.72 25.42 0.09
CA GLU A 126 -9.78 24.79 1.00
C GLU A 126 -10.15 23.30 1.12
N PRO A 127 -9.20 22.35 1.06
CA PRO A 127 -9.49 21.00 1.49
C PRO A 127 -10.07 21.08 2.91
N VAL A 128 -11.28 20.56 3.12
CA VAL A 128 -11.80 20.37 4.49
C VAL A 128 -10.94 19.30 5.11
N LEU A 129 -9.84 19.75 5.73
CA LEU A 129 -9.09 18.91 6.63
C LEU A 129 -10.09 18.47 7.72
N PRO A 130 -10.19 17.16 8.02
CA PRO A 130 -10.82 16.77 9.28
C PRO A 130 -10.16 17.55 10.42
N PRO A 131 -10.88 17.80 11.54
CA PRO A 131 -10.28 18.48 12.68
C PRO A 131 -8.93 17.84 12.97
N ALA A 132 -7.89 18.67 13.14
CA ALA A 132 -6.54 18.20 13.41
C ALA A 132 -6.64 17.12 14.49
N LEU A 133 -6.21 15.90 14.15
CA LEU A 133 -6.14 14.83 15.13
C LEU A 133 -5.34 15.38 16.31
N PRO A 134 -5.79 15.16 17.56
CA PRO A 134 -5.01 15.56 18.71
C PRO A 134 -3.60 15.00 18.55
N ALA A 135 -2.59 15.78 18.95
CA ALA A 135 -1.20 15.38 18.87
C ALA A 135 -1.05 13.91 19.28
N ALA A 136 -0.44 13.11 18.39
CA ALA A 136 -0.31 11.67 18.59
C ALA A 136 0.19 11.40 20.02
N PRO A 137 -0.47 10.53 20.79
CA PRO A 137 0.03 10.20 22.12
C PRO A 137 1.45 9.65 21.96
N ALA A 138 2.32 9.99 22.91
CA ALA A 138 3.67 9.45 22.99
C ALA A 138 3.61 7.92 22.77
N ARG A 139 4.48 7.40 21.88
CA ARG A 139 4.50 5.98 21.47
C ARG A 139 4.27 5.08 22.68
N VAL A 140 3.08 4.50 22.80
CA VAL A 140 2.79 3.50 23.82
C VAL A 140 3.47 2.22 23.33
N GLY A 141 4.45 1.75 24.10
CA GLY A 141 5.29 0.61 23.75
C GLY A 141 4.49 -0.65 23.41
N ASP A 142 5.06 -1.47 22.53
CA ASP A 142 4.83 -2.90 22.28
C ASP A 142 3.42 -3.49 22.56
N VAL A 143 2.34 -2.76 22.27
CA VAL A 143 0.99 -3.35 22.23
C VAL A 143 0.73 -3.78 20.79
N PRO A 144 0.61 -5.09 20.51
CA PRO A 144 0.27 -5.55 19.17
C PRO A 144 -1.14 -5.06 18.82
N LEU A 145 -1.23 -4.39 17.67
CA LEU A 145 -2.46 -3.87 17.11
C LEU A 145 -3.51 -4.99 16.90
N PRO A 146 -4.81 -4.68 17.01
CA PRO A 146 -5.90 -5.67 17.15
C PRO A 146 -6.06 -6.65 15.97
N TRP A 147 -5.46 -6.38 14.81
CA TRP A 147 -5.48 -7.25 13.64
C TRP A 147 -4.13 -7.94 13.36
N PHE A 148 -3.10 -7.64 14.16
CA PHE A 148 -1.85 -8.39 14.24
C PHE A 148 -1.95 -9.47 15.32
N ALA A 149 -3.03 -10.26 15.30
CA ALA A 149 -3.03 -11.51 16.04
C ALA A 149 -1.94 -12.41 15.44
N PRO A 150 -0.99 -12.96 16.23
CA PRO A 150 -0.10 -13.99 15.74
C PRO A 150 -0.97 -15.21 15.42
N THR A 151 -1.37 -15.36 14.16
CA THR A 151 -1.80 -16.67 13.70
C THR A 151 -0.54 -17.52 13.76
N GLY A 152 -0.48 -18.40 14.75
CA GLY A 152 0.47 -19.51 14.78
C GLY A 152 0.51 -20.18 13.42
N ASP A 153 1.70 -20.71 13.10
CA ASP A 153 2.11 -21.30 11.83
C ASP A 153 2.55 -20.31 10.73
N ALA A 154 3.77 -19.80 10.91
CA ALA A 154 4.65 -19.55 9.79
C ALA A 154 5.40 -20.86 9.47
N PRO A 155 5.09 -21.60 8.38
CA PRO A 155 6.09 -22.46 7.78
C PRO A 155 7.18 -21.56 7.23
N GLY A 156 8.42 -21.83 7.64
CA GLY A 156 9.60 -21.08 7.26
C GLY A 156 9.67 -20.88 5.74
N ILE A 157 10.14 -19.71 5.33
CA ILE A 157 10.53 -19.47 3.94
C ILE A 157 11.62 -20.50 3.61
N PRO A 158 11.42 -21.46 2.70
CA PRO A 158 12.54 -22.27 2.24
C PRO A 158 13.51 -21.33 1.52
N GLY A 159 14.74 -21.27 2.03
CA GLY A 159 15.83 -20.57 1.37
C GLY A 159 16.08 -21.18 -0.02
N PRO A 160 16.62 -20.41 -0.98
CA PRO A 160 17.00 -20.97 -2.27
C PRO A 160 18.04 -22.07 -2.05
N GLU A 161 17.74 -23.29 -2.50
CA GLU A 161 18.70 -24.39 -2.49
C GLU A 161 19.92 -24.04 -3.35
N PRO A 162 21.15 -24.30 -2.89
CA PRO A 162 22.33 -24.10 -3.72
C PRO A 162 22.32 -25.14 -4.85
N THR A 163 22.11 -24.69 -6.08
CA THR A 163 22.33 -25.50 -7.27
C THR A 163 23.83 -25.78 -7.42
N THR A 164 24.30 -26.91 -6.90
CA THR A 164 25.59 -27.48 -7.29
C THR A 164 25.47 -28.08 -8.68
N THR A 165 25.73 -27.27 -9.71
CA THR A 165 26.12 -27.78 -11.03
C THR A 165 27.61 -28.09 -10.97
N THR A 166 27.95 -29.33 -10.67
CA THR A 166 29.30 -29.85 -10.95
C THR A 166 29.36 -30.19 -12.44
N GLU A 167 29.87 -29.26 -13.24
CA GLU A 167 30.23 -29.53 -14.63
C GLU A 167 31.63 -30.20 -14.62
N HIS A 168 31.66 -31.52 -14.78
CA HIS A 168 32.90 -32.26 -15.01
C HIS A 168 33.36 -32.02 -16.45
N VAL A 169 34.30 -31.09 -16.63
CA VAL A 169 35.09 -30.99 -17.87
C VAL A 169 36.12 -32.13 -17.87
N ASN A 170 35.89 -33.17 -18.65
CA ASN A 170 36.91 -34.16 -18.99
C ASN A 170 37.87 -33.54 -20.03
N LEU A 171 39.07 -33.19 -19.60
CA LEU A 171 40.22 -32.95 -20.46
C LEU A 171 40.91 -34.29 -20.71
N GLU A 172 40.59 -34.95 -21.82
CA GLU A 172 41.40 -36.04 -22.36
C GLU A 172 42.62 -35.44 -23.07
N VAL A 173 43.78 -35.57 -22.43
CA VAL A 173 45.09 -35.34 -23.05
C VAL A 173 45.54 -36.67 -23.65
N HIS A 174 45.62 -36.75 -24.98
CA HIS A 174 46.32 -37.83 -25.67
C HIS A 174 47.78 -37.45 -25.93
N PRO A 175 48.72 -38.41 -25.88
CA PRO A 175 50.16 -38.18 -26.11
C PRO A 175 50.51 -37.92 -27.57
#